data_AF-A0A660XZJ8-F1
#
_entry.id   AF-A0A660XZJ8-F1
#
_cell.length_a   1.000
_cell.length_b   1.000
_cell.length_c   1.000
_cell.angle_alpha   90.00
_cell.angle_beta   90.00
_cell.angle_gamma   90.00
#
_symmetry.space_group_name_H-M   'P 1'
#
loop_
_entity.id
_entity.type
_entity.pdbx_description
1 polymer ?
#
loop_
_entity_poly.entity_id
_entity_poly.type
_entity_poly.pdbx_seq_one_letter_code
_entity_poly.pdbx_strand_id
1 'polypeptide(L)'
;MFKKTISILSLLLIISFASNLPRGHEATLIEVSSPTELMVRAVGLGIDTKHRKPKAKTLDKSANNDAARTAVWFVLLGGSDPLLQTEEEKSAFKKIEREFYDITNIRKFISWEADYYDKRIKTNGGKALK
;
A
#
# COMPACT_ATOMS: atom_id res chain seq x y z
N MET A 1 10.26 -4.91 59.39
CA MET A 1 9.48 -5.81 58.52
C MET A 1 8.63 -4.95 57.57
N PHE A 2 9.18 -4.54 56.42
CA PHE A 2 8.49 -3.68 55.45
C PHE A 2 8.38 -4.44 54.11
N LYS A 3 7.17 -4.89 53.78
CA LYS A 3 6.88 -5.58 52.51
C LYS A 3 6.77 -4.52 51.40
N LYS A 4 7.76 -4.49 50.49
CA LYS A 4 7.67 -3.74 49.23
C LYS A 4 6.66 -4.42 48.32
N THR A 5 5.49 -3.81 48.15
CA THR A 5 4.52 -4.18 47.11
C THR A 5 5.06 -3.73 45.75
N ILE A 6 5.60 -4.67 44.98
CA ILE A 6 5.98 -4.47 43.58
C ILE A 6 4.68 -4.47 42.77
N SER A 7 4.24 -3.28 42.36
CA SER A 7 3.13 -3.13 41.41
C SER A 7 3.66 -3.46 40.02
N ILE A 8 3.23 -4.60 39.47
CA ILE A 8 3.56 -5.03 38.11
C ILE A 8 2.61 -4.28 37.16
N LEU A 9 3.05 -3.12 36.69
CA LEU A 9 2.38 -2.37 35.63
C LEU A 9 2.71 -3.03 34.28
N SER A 10 1.77 -3.82 33.75
CA SER A 10 1.93 -4.51 32.46
C SER A 10 1.98 -3.50 31.31
N LEU A 11 3.17 -3.31 30.73
CA LEU A 11 3.39 -2.52 29.53
C LEU A 11 2.89 -3.29 28.30
N LEU A 12 1.72 -2.93 27.77
CA LEU A 12 1.19 -3.49 26.53
C LEU A 12 2.00 -2.93 25.35
N LEU A 13 2.95 -3.73 24.85
CA LEU A 13 3.76 -3.37 23.68
C LEU A 13 2.90 -3.54 22.41
N ILE A 14 2.34 -2.45 21.89
CA ILE A 14 1.67 -2.46 20.59
C ILE A 14 2.73 -2.58 19.50
N ILE A 15 2.97 -3.81 19.03
CA ILE A 15 3.84 -4.07 17.88
C ILE A 15 3.12 -3.52 16.65
N SER A 16 3.52 -2.32 16.21
CA SER A 16 3.06 -1.76 14.94
C SER A 16 3.77 -2.49 13.80
N PHE A 17 3.14 -3.56 13.29
CA PHE A 17 3.62 -4.21 12.08
C PHE A 17 3.48 -3.24 10.90
N ALA A 18 4.55 -3.08 10.13
CA ALA A 18 4.51 -2.31 8.90
C ALA A 18 3.40 -2.88 7.99
N SER A 19 2.43 -2.04 7.63
CA SER A 19 1.33 -2.48 6.81
C SER A 19 1.76 -2.55 5.34
N ASN A 20 1.59 -3.73 4.74
CA ASN A 20 1.78 -3.93 3.32
C ASN A 20 0.57 -3.48 2.48
N LEU A 21 -0.52 -3.04 3.11
CA LEU A 21 -1.72 -2.56 2.43
C LEU A 21 -1.42 -1.33 1.54
N PRO A 22 -2.20 -1.13 0.46
CA PRO A 22 -2.13 0.10 -0.34
C PRO A 22 -2.46 1.31 0.54
N ARG A 23 -1.66 2.38 0.42
CA ARG A 23 -1.94 3.68 1.05
C ARG A 23 -2.77 4.54 0.12
N GLY A 24 -2.40 4.58 -1.16
CA GLY A 24 -3.24 5.10 -2.23
C GLY A 24 -4.49 4.25 -2.43
N HIS A 25 -5.60 4.90 -2.79
CA HIS A 25 -6.85 4.25 -3.19
C HIS A 25 -7.40 4.91 -4.47
N GLU A 26 -6.53 5.57 -5.22
CA GLU A 26 -6.87 6.27 -6.46
C GLU A 26 -6.21 5.55 -7.64
N ALA A 27 -7.06 4.97 -8.48
CA ALA A 27 -6.66 4.30 -9.71
C ALA A 27 -7.77 4.38 -10.75
N THR A 28 -7.42 4.18 -12.01
CA THR A 28 -8.33 4.23 -13.14
C THR A 28 -7.94 3.17 -14.16
N LEU A 29 -8.92 2.40 -14.62
CA LEU A 29 -8.75 1.50 -15.75
C LEU A 29 -8.53 2.33 -17.03
N ILE A 30 -7.40 2.12 -17.69
CA ILE A 30 -7.06 2.81 -18.93
C ILE A 30 -7.51 2.00 -20.13
N GLU A 31 -7.20 0.71 -20.14
CA GLU A 31 -7.61 -0.22 -21.19
C GLU A 31 -7.69 -1.66 -20.68
N VAL A 32 -8.47 -2.44 -21.42
CA VAL A 32 -8.53 -3.90 -21.31
C VAL A 32 -7.86 -4.46 -22.56
N SER A 33 -6.60 -4.87 -22.44
CA SER A 33 -5.83 -5.39 -23.58
C SER A 33 -6.26 -6.84 -23.89
N SER A 34 -6.66 -7.61 -22.87
CA SER A 34 -7.28 -8.93 -23.00
C SER A 34 -8.13 -9.28 -21.75
N PRO A 35 -8.88 -10.39 -21.73
CA PRO A 35 -9.60 -10.83 -20.53
C PRO A 35 -8.70 -11.07 -19.31
N THR A 36 -7.39 -11.24 -19.49
CA THR A 36 -6.42 -11.51 -18.43
C THR A 36 -5.41 -10.38 -18.23
N GLU A 37 -5.43 -9.33 -19.05
CA GLU A 37 -4.46 -8.26 -19.00
C GLU A 37 -5.16 -6.89 -19.10
N LEU A 38 -4.90 -6.07 -18.08
CA LEU A 38 -5.52 -4.77 -17.87
C LEU A 38 -4.42 -3.74 -17.68
N MET A 39 -4.57 -2.57 -18.30
CA MET A 39 -3.71 -1.43 -18.01
C MET A 39 -4.41 -0.50 -17.03
N VAL A 40 -3.79 -0.29 -15.86
CA VAL A 40 -4.32 0.53 -14.78
C VAL A 40 -3.36 1.67 -14.49
N ARG A 41 -3.87 2.90 -14.48
CA ARG A 41 -3.16 4.06 -13.92
C ARG A 41 -3.45 4.10 -12.43
N ALA A 42 -2.42 4.11 -11.59
CA ALA A 42 -2.57 4.16 -10.14
C ALA A 42 -1.70 5.24 -9.51
N VAL A 43 -2.20 5.84 -8.43
CA VAL A 43 -1.48 6.82 -7.62
C VAL A 43 -0.82 6.10 -6.44
N GLY A 44 0.46 6.40 -6.20
CA GLY A 44 1.22 5.89 -5.05
C GLY A 44 1.67 6.98 -4.11
N LEU A 45 1.53 6.74 -2.80
CA LEU A 45 1.95 7.66 -1.74
C LEU A 45 3.31 7.27 -1.16
N GLY A 46 4.34 8.07 -1.41
CA GLY A 46 5.70 7.81 -0.92
C GLY A 46 5.89 8.21 0.55
N ILE A 47 6.38 7.27 1.37
CA ILE A 47 6.80 7.53 2.75
C ILE A 47 8.25 7.10 2.98
N ASP A 48 8.99 7.85 3.80
CA ASP A 48 10.33 7.50 4.26
C ASP A 48 10.35 7.47 5.79
N THR A 49 10.29 6.27 6.35
CA THR A 49 10.34 6.02 7.80
C THR A 49 11.75 5.74 8.29
N LYS A 50 12.72 5.55 7.37
CA LYS A 50 14.09 5.12 7.71
C LYS A 50 15.01 6.30 8.01
N HIS A 51 14.73 7.46 7.43
CA HIS A 51 15.60 8.63 7.54
C HIS A 51 14.91 9.78 8.28
N ARG A 52 15.67 10.47 9.14
CA ARG A 52 15.20 11.69 9.83
C ARG A 52 14.79 12.80 8.86
N LYS A 53 15.46 12.88 7.71
CA LYS A 53 15.08 13.74 6.58
C LYS A 53 14.71 12.83 5.40
N PRO A 54 13.50 12.95 4.84
CA PRO A 54 13.08 12.10 3.73
C PRO A 54 14.02 12.20 2.54
N LYS A 55 14.44 11.05 2.00
CA LYS A 55 15.26 10.98 0.80
C LYS A 55 14.38 10.78 -0.43
N ALA A 56 14.60 11.57 -1.47
CA ALA A 56 13.84 11.49 -2.72
C ALA A 56 13.79 10.06 -3.28
N LYS A 57 14.94 9.37 -3.37
CA LYS A 57 15.01 7.98 -3.86
C LYS A 57 14.19 7.00 -3.02
N THR A 58 14.13 7.20 -1.70
CA THR A 58 13.35 6.33 -0.81
C THR A 58 11.86 6.63 -0.95
N LEU A 59 11.48 7.90 -1.05
CA LEU A 59 10.10 8.32 -1.31
C LEU A 59 9.61 7.78 -2.66
N ASP A 60 10.39 7.93 -3.73
CA ASP A 60 10.03 7.50 -5.07
C ASP A 60 9.87 5.97 -5.12
N LYS A 61 10.81 5.20 -4.54
CA LYS A 61 10.67 3.74 -4.41
C LYS A 61 9.42 3.34 -3.61
N SER A 62 9.16 4.05 -2.51
CA SER A 62 8.01 3.80 -1.64
C SER A 62 6.69 4.12 -2.34
N ALA A 63 6.65 5.19 -3.13
CA ALA A 63 5.51 5.59 -3.94
C ALA A 63 5.24 4.58 -5.07
N ASN A 64 6.27 4.14 -5.80
CA ASN A 64 6.11 3.13 -6.86
C ASN A 64 5.57 1.80 -6.31
N ASN A 65 6.05 1.38 -5.15
CA ASN A 65 5.54 0.16 -4.49
C ASN A 65 4.08 0.33 -4.05
N ASP A 66 3.68 1.53 -3.66
CA ASP A 66 2.31 1.84 -3.28
C ASP A 66 1.37 1.91 -4.48
N ALA A 67 1.82 2.51 -5.58
CA ALA A 67 1.08 2.54 -6.85
C ALA A 67 0.79 1.13 -7.35
N ALA A 68 1.79 0.23 -7.29
CA ALA A 68 1.61 -1.18 -7.63
C ALA A 68 0.54 -1.87 -6.78
N ARG A 69 0.56 -1.67 -5.46
CA ARG A 69 -0.48 -2.21 -4.56
C ARG A 69 -1.85 -1.61 -4.85
N THR A 70 -1.89 -0.31 -5.13
CA THR A 70 -3.12 0.43 -5.44
C THR A 70 -3.74 -0.07 -6.74
N ALA A 71 -2.93 -0.34 -7.77
CA ALA A 71 -3.39 -0.93 -9.03
C ALA A 71 -4.03 -2.30 -8.82
N VAL A 72 -3.37 -3.19 -8.07
CA VAL A 72 -3.93 -4.53 -7.77
C VAL A 72 -5.17 -4.44 -6.88
N TRP A 73 -5.15 -3.57 -5.86
CA TRP A 73 -6.31 -3.32 -5.01
C TRP A 73 -7.51 -2.83 -5.82
N PHE A 74 -7.28 -1.95 -6.80
CA PHE A 74 -8.32 -1.44 -7.67
C PHE A 74 -8.98 -2.58 -8.45
N VAL A 75 -8.19 -3.50 -9.03
CA VAL A 75 -8.73 -4.67 -9.74
C VAL A 75 -9.48 -5.62 -8.79
N LEU A 76 -8.98 -5.82 -7.56
CA LEU A 76 -9.58 -6.77 -6.62
C LEU A 76 -10.83 -6.24 -5.91
N LEU A 77 -10.86 -4.96 -5.56
CA LEU A 77 -11.78 -4.41 -4.55
C LEU A 77 -12.34 -3.02 -4.89
N GLY A 78 -11.59 -2.17 -5.59
CA GLY A 78 -11.90 -0.74 -5.70
C GLY A 78 -12.60 -0.29 -6.98
N GLY A 79 -12.42 -1.02 -8.09
CA GLY A 79 -12.93 -0.65 -9.40
C GLY A 79 -14.45 -0.70 -9.52
N SER A 80 -14.96 -0.31 -10.70
CA SER A 80 -16.40 -0.40 -11.00
C SER A 80 -16.90 -1.85 -11.04
N ASP A 81 -16.04 -2.77 -11.44
CA ASP A 81 -16.26 -4.21 -11.47
C ASP A 81 -15.06 -4.91 -10.82
N PRO A 82 -15.03 -4.99 -9.48
CA PRO A 82 -13.93 -5.62 -8.76
C PRO A 82 -14.02 -7.14 -8.86
N LEU A 83 -12.87 -7.81 -8.88
CA LEU A 83 -12.79 -9.27 -8.97
C LEU A 83 -13.40 -9.97 -7.74
N LEU A 84 -13.25 -9.39 -6.54
CA LEU A 84 -13.87 -9.90 -5.32
C LEU A 84 -15.20 -9.19 -5.10
N GLN A 85 -16.30 -9.90 -5.35
CA GLN A 85 -17.63 -9.29 -5.39
C GLN A 85 -18.39 -9.52 -4.08
N THR A 86 -18.28 -10.71 -3.51
CA THR A 86 -19.03 -11.14 -2.32
C THR A 86 -18.30 -10.79 -1.01
N GLU A 87 -19.06 -10.66 0.08
CA GLU A 87 -18.47 -10.41 1.40
C GLU A 87 -17.67 -11.61 1.92
N GLU A 88 -18.07 -12.82 1.53
CA GLU A 88 -17.37 -14.06 1.82
C GLU A 88 -15.97 -14.06 1.18
N GLU A 89 -15.87 -13.69 -0.10
CA GLU A 89 -14.59 -13.56 -0.82
C GLU A 89 -13.70 -12.49 -0.19
N LYS A 90 -14.24 -11.31 0.09
CA LYS A 90 -13.50 -10.21 0.74
C LYS A 90 -13.01 -10.62 2.12
N SER A 91 -13.84 -11.29 2.91
CA SER A 91 -13.50 -11.81 4.24
C SER A 91 -12.43 -12.90 4.18
N ALA A 92 -12.50 -13.79 3.19
CA ALA A 92 -11.47 -14.80 2.94
C ALA A 92 -10.13 -14.14 2.56
N PHE A 93 -10.16 -13.17 1.65
CA PHE A 93 -8.97 -12.43 1.23
C PHE A 93 -8.34 -11.62 2.37
N LYS A 94 -9.15 -11.02 3.24
CA LYS A 94 -8.67 -10.25 4.40
C LYS A 94 -7.73 -11.04 5.32
N LYS A 95 -7.87 -12.37 5.36
CA LYS A 95 -6.98 -13.26 6.13
C LYS A 95 -5.56 -13.32 5.56
N ILE A 96 -5.40 -13.09 4.26
CA ILE A 96 -4.12 -13.17 3.54
C ILE A 96 -3.63 -11.81 3.00
N GLU A 97 -4.45 -10.76 3.09
CA GLU A 97 -4.22 -9.46 2.43
C GLU A 97 -2.81 -8.89 2.70
N ARG A 98 -2.31 -9.02 3.93
CA ARG A 98 -1.02 -8.45 4.31
C ARG A 98 0.15 -9.13 3.60
N GLU A 99 0.10 -10.45 3.47
CA GLU A 99 1.12 -11.22 2.75
C GLU A 99 0.96 -11.06 1.24
N PHE A 100 -0.29 -11.03 0.77
CA PHE A 100 -0.61 -10.83 -0.64
C PHE A 100 -0.08 -9.48 -1.15
N TYR A 101 -0.29 -8.38 -0.40
CA TYR A 101 0.22 -7.06 -0.76
C TYR A 101 1.72 -6.84 -0.47
N ASP A 102 2.45 -7.88 -0.04
CA ASP A 102 3.91 -7.80 -0.05
C ASP A 102 4.41 -7.50 -1.46
N ILE A 103 5.36 -6.58 -1.58
CA ILE A 103 5.80 -6.13 -2.91
C ILE A 103 6.42 -7.27 -3.72
N THR A 104 7.05 -8.25 -3.07
CA THR A 104 7.61 -9.43 -3.75
C THR A 104 6.52 -10.32 -4.34
N ASN A 105 5.31 -10.30 -3.79
CA ASN A 105 4.16 -11.03 -4.30
C ASN A 105 3.42 -10.22 -5.36
N ILE A 106 3.14 -8.93 -5.10
CA ILE A 106 2.42 -8.05 -6.03
C ILE A 106 3.10 -7.97 -7.40
N ARG A 107 4.43 -7.89 -7.44
CA ARG A 107 5.20 -7.81 -8.70
C ARG A 107 5.02 -9.03 -9.60
N LYS A 108 4.54 -10.16 -9.09
CA LYS A 108 4.25 -11.35 -9.90
C LYS A 108 3.03 -11.18 -10.80
N PHE A 109 2.16 -10.22 -10.49
CA PHE A 109 0.93 -9.93 -11.25
C PHE A 109 1.07 -8.73 -12.19
N ILE A 110 2.25 -8.11 -12.25
CA ILE A 110 2.51 -6.92 -13.05
C ILE A 110 3.53 -7.30 -14.12
N SER A 111 3.06 -7.45 -15.36
CA SER A 111 3.90 -7.78 -16.53
C SER A 111 4.74 -6.61 -17.01
N TRP A 112 4.22 -5.39 -16.87
CA TRP A 112 4.83 -4.17 -17.37
C TRP A 112 4.48 -2.95 -16.50
N GLU A 113 5.42 -2.00 -16.41
CA GLU A 113 5.24 -0.72 -15.74
C GLU A 113 5.88 0.40 -16.56
N ALA A 114 5.24 1.57 -16.58
CA ALA A 114 5.84 2.76 -17.15
C ALA A 114 7.09 3.20 -16.36
N ASP A 115 8.09 3.70 -17.08
CA ASP A 115 9.33 4.26 -16.50
C ASP A 115 9.23 5.76 -16.18
N TYR A 116 8.08 6.38 -16.48
CA TYR A 116 7.77 7.78 -16.22
C TYR A 116 6.51 7.95 -15.35
N TYR A 117 6.31 9.17 -14.86
CA TYR A 117 5.12 9.56 -14.10
C TYR A 117 4.31 10.57 -14.90
N ASP A 118 3.00 10.35 -15.02
CA ASP A 118 2.08 11.36 -15.56
C ASP A 118 2.12 12.65 -14.73
N LYS A 119 2.23 12.51 -13.40
CA LYS A 119 2.33 13.61 -12.45
C LYS A 119 3.10 13.19 -11.21
N ARG A 120 4.01 14.06 -10.73
CA ARG A 120 4.71 13.89 -9.46
C ARG A 120 4.56 15.14 -8.60
N ILE A 121 3.98 14.97 -7.41
CA ILE A 121 3.77 16.05 -6.44
C ILE A 121 4.56 15.74 -5.19
N LYS A 122 5.39 16.69 -4.74
CA LYS A 122 6.04 16.62 -3.44
C LYS A 122 5.20 17.40 -2.45
N THR A 123 4.91 16.83 -1.29
CA THR A 123 4.15 17.50 -0.24
C THR A 123 4.93 17.53 1.06
N ASN A 124 4.79 18.62 1.81
CA ASN A 124 5.26 18.73 3.19
C ASN A 124 4.10 19.24 4.06
N GLY A 125 3.65 18.42 5.02
CA GLY A 125 2.53 18.78 5.90
C GLY A 125 1.23 19.15 5.16
N GLY A 126 0.93 18.45 4.06
CA GLY A 126 -0.27 18.70 3.24
C GLY A 126 -0.15 19.86 2.24
N LYS A 127 0.95 20.61 2.24
CA LYS A 127 1.22 21.66 1.23
C LYS A 127 2.10 21.10 0.12
N ALA A 128 1.70 21.32 -1.14
CA ALA A 128 2.55 21.04 -2.28
C ALA A 128 3.81 21.92 -2.21
N LEU A 129 4.97 21.28 -2.35
CA LEU A 129 6.25 21.95 -2.54
C LEU A 129 6.36 22.34 -4.01
N LYS A 130 6.81 23.57 -4.27
CA LYS A 130 7.17 24.04 -5.61
C LYS A 130 8.35 23.26 -6.17
#